data_AF-A0A417YB15-F1
#
_entry.id   AF-A0A417YB15-F1
#
_cell.length_a   1.000
_cell.length_b   1.000
_cell.length_c   1.000
_cell.angle_alpha   90.00
_cell.angle_beta   90.00
_cell.angle_gamma   90.00
#
_symmetry.space_group_name_H-M   'P 1'
#
loop_
_entity.id
_entity.type
_entity.pdbx_description
1 polymer ?
#
loop_
_entity_poly.entity_id
_entity_poly.type
_entity_poly.pdbx_seq_one_letter_code
_entity_poly.pdbx_strand_id
1 'polypeptide(L)'
;MSIKGKLIMSSFLAILGISLIAGGTSAYFTSIVSTNNTITNGSLVLGLNKQEIFHIENLVPGDIQETQFKLTNEGSVDMGDITLHTSYEIMDNGEPNNSDDLGNHLIVELLSNQGREETQIFEKTLAELILSPQQITKEFSAGSTAKEFTIRITFVDNGENQNHFQTDQLKFNWEFEAVQLSGNTDAE
;
A
#
# COMPACT_ATOMS: atom_id res chain seq x y z
N MET A 1 -46.17 47.10 46.93
CA MET A 1 -45.47 47.68 45.76
C MET A 1 -46.46 48.64 45.09
N SER A 2 -46.49 49.97 45.28
CA SER A 2 -45.50 51.02 44.94
C SER A 2 -44.95 50.80 43.52
N ILE A 3 -45.15 51.64 42.49
CA ILE A 3 -45.23 53.10 42.35
C ILE A 3 -45.86 53.32 40.95
N LYS A 4 -47.01 54.01 40.84
CA LYS A 4 -47.12 55.35 40.21
C LYS A 4 -46.11 55.51 39.04
N GLY A 5 -46.48 55.42 37.77
CA GLY A 5 -47.46 56.27 37.13
C GLY A 5 -46.80 57.00 35.96
N LYS A 6 -47.57 57.16 34.88
CA LYS A 6 -47.47 58.16 33.81
C LYS A 6 -46.25 58.05 32.89
N LEU A 7 -46.47 57.67 31.63
CA LEU A 7 -46.82 58.55 30.49
C LEU A 7 -45.57 59.25 29.95
N ILE A 8 -45.28 59.08 28.66
CA ILE A 8 -44.92 60.13 27.68
C ILE A 8 -44.37 59.45 26.42
N MET A 9 -45.27 59.40 25.44
CA MET A 9 -45.02 59.43 24.00
C MET A 9 -43.85 60.34 23.62
N SER A 10 -42.88 59.86 22.84
CA SER A 10 -42.06 60.70 21.94
C SER A 10 -41.22 59.84 20.99
N SER A 11 -41.74 59.65 19.79
CA SER A 11 -40.97 59.79 18.56
C SER A 11 -40.01 60.98 18.64
N PHE A 12 -38.75 60.84 18.21
CA PHE A 12 -38.07 61.76 17.27
C PHE A 12 -36.60 61.35 17.06
N LEU A 13 -36.30 60.98 15.81
CA LEU A 13 -35.20 61.50 15.00
C LEU A 13 -33.97 62.03 15.77
N ALA A 14 -32.91 61.23 15.81
CA ALA A 14 -31.55 61.74 15.76
C ALA A 14 -30.89 61.23 14.46
N ILE A 15 -31.26 61.84 13.33
CA ILE A 15 -30.40 61.85 12.14
C ILE A 15 -29.49 63.07 12.30
N LEU A 16 -28.28 62.83 12.75
CA LEU A 16 -27.08 63.66 12.55
C LEU A 16 -26.00 62.62 12.20
N GLY A 17 -25.54 62.45 10.97
CA GLY A 17 -25.11 63.50 10.06
C GLY A 17 -23.70 63.94 10.44
N ILE A 18 -22.69 63.16 10.02
CA ILE A 18 -21.38 63.56 9.46
C ILE A 18 -20.51 62.30 9.37
N SER A 19 -20.00 62.09 8.16
CA SER A 19 -18.98 61.14 7.77
C SER A 19 -17.77 61.09 8.73
N LEU A 20 -17.44 59.91 9.22
CA LEU A 20 -16.08 59.52 9.58
C LEU A 20 -15.63 58.44 8.59
N ILE A 21 -15.38 58.85 7.35
CA ILE A 21 -14.46 58.12 6.49
C ILE A 21 -13.08 58.61 6.87
N ALA A 22 -12.37 57.83 7.68
CA ALA A 22 -10.91 57.69 7.65
C ALA A 22 -10.47 56.79 8.82
N GLY A 23 -10.26 55.50 8.55
CA GLY A 23 -9.43 54.65 9.41
C GLY A 23 -9.94 53.22 9.55
N GLY A 24 -9.24 52.28 8.90
CA GLY A 24 -9.25 50.88 9.32
C GLY A 24 -9.95 49.92 8.36
N THR A 25 -9.15 49.39 7.44
CA THR A 25 -9.31 48.19 6.62
C THR A 25 -10.17 47.03 7.19
N SER A 26 -10.97 46.45 6.29
CA SER A 26 -11.26 45.01 6.14
C SER A 26 -12.30 44.33 7.03
N ALA A 27 -13.48 44.10 6.43
CA ALA A 27 -14.04 42.76 6.29
C ALA A 27 -15.08 42.77 5.14
N TYR A 28 -14.58 42.84 3.90
CA TYR A 28 -15.40 42.53 2.73
C TYR A 28 -15.18 41.06 2.38
N PHE A 29 -16.26 40.38 1.96
CA PHE A 29 -16.46 38.93 1.82
C PHE A 29 -17.00 38.23 3.07
N THR A 30 -18.28 38.49 3.39
CA THR A 30 -19.14 37.38 3.80
C THR A 30 -19.70 36.73 2.54
N SER A 31 -19.33 35.48 2.32
CA SER A 31 -20.10 34.54 1.50
C SER A 31 -20.35 33.33 2.38
N ILE A 32 -21.56 33.20 2.92
CA ILE A 32 -22.01 31.94 3.49
C ILE A 32 -22.62 31.16 2.33
N VAL A 33 -21.78 30.41 1.65
CA VAL A 33 -22.24 29.24 0.90
C VAL A 33 -21.88 28.05 1.78
N SER A 34 -22.91 27.37 2.29
CA SER A 34 -22.77 26.04 2.88
C SER A 34 -22.38 25.08 1.76
N THR A 35 -21.11 25.04 1.39
CA THR A 35 -20.60 23.86 0.70
C THR A 35 -20.56 22.75 1.75
N ASN A 36 -21.33 21.69 1.53
CA ASN A 36 -21.16 20.42 2.25
C ASN A 36 -19.80 19.84 1.82
N ASN A 37 -18.72 20.43 2.30
CA ASN A 37 -17.38 19.91 2.09
C ASN A 37 -17.22 18.74 3.06
N THR A 38 -17.53 17.55 2.59
CA THR A 38 -17.09 16.33 3.27
C THR A 38 -15.59 16.23 3.08
N ILE A 39 -14.82 16.60 4.10
CA ILE A 39 -13.40 16.24 4.16
C ILE A 39 -13.36 14.73 4.41
N THR A 40 -13.06 13.97 3.37
CA THR A 40 -12.79 12.53 3.48
C THR A 40 -11.29 12.39 3.66
N ASN A 41 -10.86 11.82 4.78
CA ASN A 41 -9.46 11.47 4.96
C ASN A 41 -9.06 10.45 3.88
N GLY A 42 -7.87 10.61 3.30
CA GLY A 42 -7.38 9.68 2.29
C GLY A 42 -7.23 8.26 2.85
N SER A 43 -7.45 7.25 2.02
CA SER A 43 -7.35 5.83 2.39
C SER A 43 -6.19 5.15 1.66
N LEU A 44 -5.41 4.34 2.38
CA LEU A 44 -4.31 3.54 1.85
C LEU A 44 -4.77 2.08 1.76
N VAL A 45 -5.05 1.59 0.55
CA VAL A 45 -5.55 0.22 0.32
C VAL A 45 -4.81 -0.41 -0.85
N LEU A 46 -3.94 -1.37 -0.55
CA LEU A 46 -3.26 -2.19 -1.56
C LEU A 46 -4.15 -3.41 -1.87
N GLY A 47 -4.59 -3.52 -3.12
CA GLY A 47 -5.32 -4.67 -3.62
C GLY A 47 -4.37 -5.70 -4.23
N LEU A 48 -4.73 -6.98 -4.06
CA LEU A 48 -4.06 -8.13 -4.65
C LEU A 48 -5.13 -9.00 -5.32
N ASN A 49 -4.92 -9.36 -6.58
CA ASN A 49 -5.91 -10.12 -7.36
C ASN A 49 -5.95 -11.63 -7.05
N LYS A 50 -5.22 -12.10 -6.04
CA LYS A 50 -5.12 -13.50 -5.63
C LYS A 50 -5.21 -13.62 -4.11
N GLN A 51 -5.92 -14.65 -3.63
CA GLN A 51 -5.98 -14.98 -2.19
C GLN A 51 -4.73 -15.73 -1.74
N GLU A 52 -4.17 -16.55 -2.62
CA GLU A 52 -2.91 -17.27 -2.43
C GLU A 52 -2.11 -17.09 -3.72
N ILE A 53 -0.89 -16.56 -3.57
CA ILE A 53 -0.02 -16.30 -4.72
C ILE A 53 0.54 -17.60 -5.26
N PHE A 54 0.76 -18.61 -4.42
CA PHE A 54 1.41 -19.84 -4.83
C PHE A 54 1.01 -21.04 -3.98
N HIS A 55 0.91 -22.20 -4.63
CA HIS A 55 0.82 -23.52 -4.02
C HIS A 55 1.86 -24.42 -4.72
N ILE A 56 2.94 -24.81 -4.03
CA ILE A 56 3.98 -25.69 -4.58
C ILE A 56 3.58 -27.12 -4.28
N GLU A 57 3.33 -27.92 -5.31
CA GLU A 57 3.15 -29.36 -5.15
C GLU A 57 3.97 -30.10 -6.20
N ASN A 58 4.58 -31.20 -5.77
CA ASN A 58 5.25 -32.18 -6.64
C ASN A 58 6.39 -31.62 -7.51
N LEU A 59 7.05 -30.57 -7.04
CA LEU A 59 8.24 -30.00 -7.70
C LEU A 59 9.41 -30.99 -7.59
N VAL A 60 10.05 -31.31 -8.72
CA VAL A 60 11.29 -32.10 -8.74
C VAL A 60 12.49 -31.24 -9.14
N PRO A 61 13.74 -31.65 -8.82
CA PRO A 61 14.92 -30.92 -9.26
C PRO A 61 14.92 -30.68 -10.77
N GLY A 62 15.19 -29.44 -11.17
CA GLY A 62 15.12 -28.95 -12.54
C GLY A 62 13.77 -28.33 -12.93
N ASP A 63 12.71 -28.52 -12.14
CA ASP A 63 11.40 -27.93 -12.43
C ASP A 63 11.39 -26.42 -12.23
N ILE A 64 10.58 -25.76 -13.06
CA ILE A 64 10.30 -24.33 -12.99
C ILE A 64 8.79 -24.16 -12.93
N GLN A 65 8.32 -23.38 -11.95
CA GLN A 65 6.92 -23.01 -11.83
C GLN A 65 6.78 -21.49 -11.80
N GLU A 66 5.90 -20.98 -12.67
CA GLU A 66 5.63 -19.55 -12.77
C GLU A 66 4.23 -19.21 -12.27
N THR A 67 4.10 -18.05 -11.64
CA THR A 67 2.79 -17.51 -11.29
C THR A 67 2.74 -16.00 -11.43
N GLN A 68 1.70 -15.52 -12.09
CA GLN A 68 1.44 -14.09 -12.26
C GLN A 68 0.46 -13.57 -11.21
N PHE A 69 0.68 -12.34 -10.76
CA PHE A 69 -0.23 -11.59 -9.90
C PHE A 69 -0.21 -10.10 -10.24
N LYS A 70 -1.22 -9.37 -9.75
CA LYS A 70 -1.38 -7.94 -9.97
C LYS A 70 -1.61 -7.24 -8.65
N LEU A 71 -0.94 -6.10 -8.49
CA LEU A 71 -1.19 -5.16 -7.41
C LEU A 71 -1.99 -3.97 -7.92
N THR A 72 -2.94 -3.50 -7.12
CA THR A 72 -3.77 -2.31 -7.40
C THR A 72 -3.67 -1.32 -6.23
N ASN A 73 -3.64 -0.02 -6.50
CA ASN A 73 -3.90 0.98 -5.46
C ASN A 73 -5.41 1.28 -5.48
N GLU A 74 -6.14 0.62 -4.59
CA GLU A 74 -7.60 0.76 -4.42
C GLU A 74 -7.97 1.88 -3.44
N GLY A 75 -6.95 2.52 -2.86
CA GLY A 75 -7.10 3.66 -1.98
C GLY A 75 -7.28 4.97 -2.75
N SER A 76 -7.17 6.07 -2.00
CA SER A 76 -7.29 7.43 -2.50
C SER A 76 -6.03 8.28 -2.26
N VAL A 77 -4.94 7.67 -1.78
CA VAL A 77 -3.63 8.32 -1.59
C VAL A 77 -2.55 7.53 -2.33
N ASP A 78 -1.53 8.24 -2.77
CA ASP A 78 -0.39 7.62 -3.44
C ASP A 78 0.45 6.80 -2.46
N MET A 79 0.88 5.63 -2.90
CA MET A 79 1.83 4.80 -2.15
C MET A 79 3.25 5.12 -2.57
N GLY A 80 4.15 5.22 -1.60
CA GLY A 80 5.58 5.32 -1.80
C GLY A 80 6.16 3.94 -2.09
N ASP A 81 6.90 3.40 -1.12
CA ASP A 81 7.54 2.10 -1.24
C ASP A 81 6.53 0.97 -0.99
N ILE A 82 6.62 -0.08 -1.81
CA ILE A 82 5.97 -1.36 -1.54
C ILE A 82 7.06 -2.40 -1.32
N THR A 83 7.04 -3.01 -0.14
CA THR A 83 7.99 -4.02 0.30
C THR A 83 7.31 -5.38 0.42
N LEU A 84 8.05 -6.42 0.06
CA LEU A 84 7.65 -7.80 0.13
C LEU A 84 8.39 -8.48 1.28
N HIS A 85 7.64 -9.00 2.25
CA HIS A 85 8.13 -9.83 3.32
C HIS A 85 7.87 -11.30 2.99
N THR A 86 8.91 -12.12 3.14
CA THR A 86 8.84 -13.56 2.86
C THR A 86 9.03 -14.34 4.14
N SER A 87 8.21 -15.37 4.34
CA SER A 87 8.42 -16.41 5.35
C SER A 87 8.06 -17.76 4.76
N TYR A 88 8.69 -18.83 5.27
CA TYR A 88 8.36 -20.18 4.88
C TYR A 88 8.54 -21.15 6.04
N GLU A 89 7.85 -22.28 5.94
CA GLU A 89 7.97 -23.43 6.82
C GLU A 89 8.15 -24.67 5.95
N ILE A 90 9.16 -25.49 6.26
CA ILE A 90 9.34 -26.80 5.64
C ILE A 90 8.82 -27.84 6.62
N MET A 91 7.89 -28.67 6.15
CA MET A 91 7.46 -29.88 6.83
C MET A 91 8.17 -31.06 6.19
N ASP A 92 9.19 -31.56 6.89
CA ASP A 92 9.89 -32.80 6.56
C ASP A 92 8.94 -33.99 6.84
N ASN A 93 8.36 -34.53 5.78
CA ASN A 93 7.43 -35.66 5.83
C ASN A 93 8.07 -36.96 5.33
N GLY A 94 9.34 -36.91 4.93
CA GLY A 94 10.04 -37.93 4.15
C GLY A 94 11.25 -38.51 4.87
N GLU A 95 12.35 -38.64 4.12
CA GLU A 95 13.64 -39.00 4.72
C GLU A 95 14.22 -37.77 5.43
N PRO A 96 14.94 -37.96 6.56
CA PRO A 96 15.55 -36.82 7.25
C PRO A 96 16.45 -36.03 6.31
N ASN A 97 16.22 -34.71 6.22
CA ASN A 97 17.01 -33.82 5.36
C ASN A 97 18.47 -33.62 5.81
N ASN A 98 18.90 -34.24 6.93
CA ASN A 98 20.28 -34.19 7.44
C ASN A 98 20.87 -32.77 7.62
N SER A 99 20.03 -31.79 7.94
CA SER A 99 20.34 -30.35 8.04
C SER A 99 20.47 -29.60 6.69
N ASP A 100 20.21 -30.26 5.56
CA ASP A 100 20.02 -29.58 4.29
C ASP A 100 18.65 -28.90 4.27
N ASP A 101 18.58 -27.66 3.80
CA ASP A 101 17.36 -26.86 3.80
C ASP A 101 16.89 -26.71 2.35
N LEU A 102 15.68 -27.21 2.03
CA LEU A 102 15.07 -27.11 0.71
C LEU A 102 15.02 -25.66 0.21
N GLY A 103 14.89 -24.68 1.11
CA GLY A 103 14.91 -23.25 0.78
C GLY A 103 16.22 -22.77 0.16
N ASN A 104 17.34 -23.49 0.35
CA ASN A 104 18.61 -23.20 -0.34
C ASN A 104 18.61 -23.65 -1.80
N HIS A 105 17.75 -24.59 -2.17
CA HIS A 105 17.67 -25.17 -3.52
C HIS A 105 16.51 -24.61 -4.33
N LEU A 106 15.71 -23.71 -3.76
CA LEU A 106 14.63 -23.02 -4.45
C LEU A 106 15.06 -21.59 -4.78
N ILE A 107 15.33 -21.31 -6.05
CA ILE A 107 15.55 -19.95 -6.53
C ILE A 107 14.19 -19.31 -6.80
N VAL A 108 14.02 -18.10 -6.30
CA VAL A 108 12.82 -17.28 -6.49
C VAL A 108 13.21 -16.01 -7.22
N GLU A 109 12.61 -15.82 -8.39
CA GLU A 109 12.71 -14.60 -9.19
C GLU A 109 11.39 -13.84 -9.11
N LEU A 110 11.47 -12.52 -8.92
CA LEU A 110 10.34 -11.62 -9.11
C LEU A 110 10.61 -10.71 -10.29
N LEU A 111 9.67 -10.71 -11.23
CA LEU A 111 9.74 -10.03 -12.51
C LEU A 111 8.57 -9.05 -12.59
N SER A 112 8.81 -7.84 -13.10
CA SER A 112 7.80 -6.83 -13.37
C SER A 112 7.43 -6.86 -14.85
N ASN A 113 6.14 -7.01 -15.16
CA ASN A 113 5.62 -7.10 -16.53
C ASN A 113 4.89 -5.81 -16.92
N GLN A 114 5.60 -4.69 -16.99
CA GLN A 114 4.98 -3.42 -17.37
C GLN A 114 4.94 -3.29 -18.88
N GLY A 115 3.80 -3.67 -19.48
CA GLY A 115 3.60 -3.59 -20.93
C GLY A 115 4.18 -4.80 -21.68
N ARG A 116 5.24 -4.61 -22.46
CA ARG A 116 5.88 -5.68 -23.27
C ARG A 116 7.28 -6.07 -22.80
N GLU A 117 7.79 -5.41 -21.76
CA GLU A 117 9.12 -5.69 -21.22
C GLU A 117 8.98 -6.32 -19.84
N GLU A 118 9.78 -7.36 -19.63
CA GLU A 118 9.93 -8.06 -18.36
C GLU A 118 11.21 -7.56 -17.70
N THR A 119 11.10 -7.02 -16.48
CA THR A 119 12.24 -6.50 -15.73
C THR A 119 12.40 -7.27 -14.43
N GLN A 120 13.57 -7.89 -14.23
CA GLN A 120 13.90 -8.58 -12.99
C GLN A 120 14.08 -7.59 -11.84
N ILE A 121 13.29 -7.80 -10.78
CA ILE A 121 13.36 -7.03 -9.53
C ILE A 121 14.40 -7.67 -8.61
N PHE A 122 14.30 -8.99 -8.41
CA PHE A 122 15.28 -9.76 -7.65
C PHE A 122 15.33 -11.21 -8.14
N GLU A 123 16.43 -11.88 -7.81
CA GLU A 123 16.63 -13.32 -7.89
C GLU A 123 17.47 -13.72 -6.67
N LYS A 124 16.92 -14.60 -5.84
CA LYS A 124 17.50 -15.02 -4.56
C LYS A 124 17.06 -16.45 -4.26
N THR A 125 17.80 -17.17 -3.42
CA THR A 125 17.23 -18.40 -2.85
C THR A 125 16.10 -18.06 -1.88
N LEU A 126 15.19 -19.00 -1.65
CA LEU A 126 14.13 -18.83 -0.67
C LEU A 126 14.68 -18.57 0.74
N ALA A 127 15.78 -19.23 1.11
CA ALA A 127 16.49 -19.02 2.36
C ALA A 127 17.11 -17.60 2.47
N GLU A 128 17.53 -16.99 1.36
CA GLU A 128 18.02 -15.61 1.35
C GLU A 128 16.89 -14.57 1.45
N LEU A 129 15.71 -14.88 0.92
CA LEU A 129 14.55 -13.97 0.94
C LEU A 129 14.03 -13.69 2.34
N ILE A 130 14.17 -14.63 3.27
CA ILE A 130 13.72 -14.44 4.66
C ILE A 130 14.64 -13.52 5.48
N LEU A 131 15.86 -13.24 4.99
CA LEU A 131 16.85 -12.43 5.72
C LEU A 131 16.50 -10.94 5.71
N SER A 132 15.79 -10.47 4.67
CA SER A 132 15.44 -9.06 4.54
C SER A 132 14.23 -8.86 3.62
N PRO A 133 13.35 -7.88 3.90
CA PRO A 133 12.28 -7.50 2.99
C PRO A 133 12.84 -6.98 1.67
N GLN A 134 12.12 -7.25 0.57
CA GLN A 134 12.51 -6.80 -0.77
C GLN A 134 11.64 -5.64 -1.21
N GLN A 135 12.23 -4.53 -1.66
CA GLN A 135 11.46 -3.46 -2.30
C GLN A 135 11.09 -3.88 -3.71
N ILE A 136 9.79 -3.96 -4.02
CA ILE A 136 9.31 -4.49 -5.31
C ILE A 136 8.82 -3.40 -6.26
N THR A 137 8.34 -2.27 -5.74
CA THR A 137 7.97 -1.12 -6.55
C THR A 137 7.93 0.15 -5.72
N LYS A 138 7.96 1.29 -6.40
CA LYS A 138 7.81 2.64 -5.85
C LYS A 138 6.69 3.37 -6.57
N GLU A 139 6.20 4.44 -5.96
CA GLU A 139 5.32 5.43 -6.60
C GLU A 139 4.13 4.73 -7.26
N PHE A 140 3.19 4.26 -6.45
CA PHE A 140 1.95 3.66 -6.93
C PHE A 140 0.79 4.63 -6.72
N SER A 141 0.54 5.46 -7.73
CA SER A 141 -0.48 6.50 -7.66
C SER A 141 -1.90 5.93 -7.53
N ALA A 142 -2.74 6.60 -6.76
CA ALA A 142 -4.15 6.24 -6.62
C ALA A 142 -4.86 6.32 -7.99
N GLY A 143 -5.67 5.31 -8.32
CA GLY A 143 -6.40 5.25 -9.60
C GLY A 143 -5.54 4.95 -10.83
N SER A 144 -4.25 4.63 -10.67
CA SER A 144 -3.40 4.16 -11.75
C SER A 144 -3.74 2.72 -12.16
N THR A 145 -3.21 2.27 -13.31
CA THR A 145 -3.40 0.88 -13.77
C THR A 145 -2.67 -0.09 -12.85
N ALA A 146 -3.20 -1.32 -12.77
CA ALA A 146 -2.57 -2.39 -11.99
C ALA A 146 -1.11 -2.61 -12.43
N LYS A 147 -0.24 -2.88 -11.46
CA LYS A 147 1.13 -3.31 -11.71
C LYS A 147 1.17 -4.84 -11.78
N GLU A 148 1.71 -5.38 -12.86
CA GLU A 148 1.74 -6.81 -13.11
C GLU A 148 3.11 -7.40 -12.79
N PHE A 149 3.12 -8.57 -12.17
CA PHE A 149 4.34 -9.26 -11.76
C PHE A 149 4.26 -10.75 -12.12
N THR A 150 5.40 -11.34 -12.45
CA THR A 150 5.61 -12.78 -12.53
C THR A 150 6.56 -13.19 -11.42
N ILE A 151 6.23 -14.27 -10.73
CA ILE A 151 7.14 -14.99 -9.84
C ILE A 151 7.53 -16.25 -10.56
N ARG A 152 8.81 -16.55 -10.58
CA ARG A 152 9.34 -17.82 -11.06
C ARG A 152 10.06 -18.50 -9.92
N ILE A 153 9.69 -19.75 -9.65
CA ILE A 153 10.36 -20.59 -8.66
C ILE A 153 11.02 -21.73 -9.42
N THR A 154 12.31 -21.92 -9.19
CA THR A 154 13.12 -22.96 -9.80
C THR A 154 13.68 -23.87 -8.71
N PHE A 155 13.40 -25.16 -8.80
CA PHE A 155 14.12 -26.16 -8.01
C PHE A 155 15.44 -26.46 -8.72
N VAL A 156 16.54 -26.00 -8.14
CA VAL A 156 17.87 -26.21 -8.70
C VAL A 156 18.25 -27.69 -8.61
N ASP A 157 18.49 -28.31 -9.77
CA ASP A 157 19.23 -29.57 -9.87
C ASP A 157 20.72 -29.27 -9.65
N ASN A 158 21.26 -29.77 -8.55
CA ASN A 158 22.65 -29.55 -8.17
C ASN A 158 23.60 -30.66 -8.70
N GLY A 159 23.08 -31.62 -9.47
CA GLY A 159 23.83 -32.75 -10.03
C GLY A 159 24.11 -33.89 -9.04
N GLU A 160 23.68 -33.77 -7.79
CA GLU A 160 23.79 -34.79 -6.73
C GLU A 160 22.44 -35.43 -6.42
N ASN A 161 22.41 -36.41 -5.50
CA ASN A 161 21.16 -37.01 -5.06
C ASN A 161 20.40 -36.06 -4.13
N GLN A 162 19.27 -35.52 -4.59
CA GLN A 162 18.35 -34.64 -3.85
C GLN A 162 17.05 -35.35 -3.42
N ASN A 163 17.00 -36.68 -3.44
CA ASN A 163 15.79 -37.45 -3.10
C ASN A 163 15.38 -37.34 -1.63
N HIS A 164 16.24 -36.83 -0.74
CA HIS A 164 15.87 -36.60 0.66
C HIS A 164 14.75 -35.56 0.80
N PHE A 165 14.66 -34.60 -0.12
CA PHE A 165 13.55 -33.65 -0.19
C PHE A 165 12.24 -34.24 -0.71
N GLN A 166 12.22 -35.53 -1.08
CA GLN A 166 11.00 -36.14 -1.58
C GLN A 166 9.94 -36.17 -0.48
N THR A 167 8.71 -35.78 -0.84
CA THR A 167 7.54 -35.66 0.06
C THR A 167 7.55 -34.48 1.02
N ASP A 168 8.63 -33.70 1.06
CA ASP A 168 8.65 -32.45 1.81
C ASP A 168 7.56 -31.50 1.32
N GLN A 169 6.98 -30.80 2.29
CA GLN A 169 5.98 -29.78 2.02
C GLN A 169 6.54 -28.43 2.41
N LEU A 170 6.55 -27.52 1.45
CA LEU A 170 6.89 -26.12 1.68
C LEU A 170 5.61 -25.32 1.83
N LYS A 171 5.42 -24.71 2.99
CA LYS A 171 4.42 -23.67 3.18
C LYS A 171 5.10 -22.32 3.09
N PHE A 172 4.56 -21.45 2.24
CA PHE A 172 5.18 -20.19 1.88
C PHE A 172 4.19 -19.05 2.08
N ASN A 173 4.60 -17.97 2.75
CA ASN A 173 3.75 -16.79 2.95
C ASN A 173 4.47 -15.52 2.50
N TRP A 174 3.73 -14.73 1.71
CA TRP A 174 4.13 -13.42 1.23
C TRP A 174 3.20 -12.34 1.78
N GLU A 175 3.81 -11.32 2.36
CA GLU A 175 3.11 -10.16 2.88
C GLU A 175 3.63 -8.89 2.20
N PHE A 176 2.72 -8.10 1.65
CA PHE A 176 3.04 -6.83 1.01
C PHE A 176 2.75 -5.70 1.97
N GLU A 177 3.76 -4.89 2.26
CA GLU A 177 3.64 -3.68 3.04
C GLU A 177 3.72 -2.48 2.08
N ALA A 178 2.74 -1.60 2.16
CA ALA A 178 2.73 -0.34 1.42
C ALA A 178 2.78 0.82 2.40
N VAL A 179 3.67 1.79 2.15
CA VAL A 179 3.71 3.04 2.90
C VAL A 179 3.10 4.17 2.07
N GLN A 180 2.41 5.10 2.73
CA GLN A 180 1.92 6.30 2.04
C GLN A 180 3.11 7.15 1.57
N LEU A 181 3.03 7.71 0.36
CA LEU A 181 3.97 8.73 -0.08
C LEU A 181 3.77 9.99 0.79
N SER A 182 4.83 10.48 1.43
CA SER A 182 4.78 11.68 2.26
C SER A 182 4.03 12.79 1.52
N GLY A 183 2.95 13.30 2.13
CA GLY A 183 2.15 14.36 1.52
C GLY A 183 3.03 15.56 1.19
N ASN A 184 2.86 16.12 -0.01
CA ASN A 184 3.63 17.28 -0.41
C ASN A 184 3.39 18.42 0.60
N THR A 185 4.44 18.84 1.32
CA THR A 185 4.42 19.98 2.23
C THR A 185 4.66 21.30 1.52
N ASP A 186 4.52 21.35 0.19
CA ASP A 186 4.49 22.60 -0.55
C ASP A 186 3.15 23.31 -0.30
N ALA A 187 3.01 23.86 0.90
CA ALA A 187 2.09 24.94 1.17
C ALA A 187 2.66 26.21 0.50
N GLU A 188 2.16 26.53 -0.70
CA GLU A 188 2.19 27.89 -1.24
C GLU A 188 1.09 28.76 -0.62
#